data_AF-A0A1M7R5L4-F1
#
_entry.id   AF-A0A1M7R5L4-F1
#
_cell.length_a   1.000
_cell.length_b   1.000
_cell.length_c   1.000
_cell.angle_alpha   90.00
_cell.angle_beta   90.00
_cell.angle_gamma   90.00
#
_symmetry.space_group_name_H-M   'P 1'
#
loop_
_entity.id
_entity.type
_entity.pdbx_description
1 polymer ?
#
loop_
_entity_poly.entity_id
_entity_poly.type
_entity_poly.pdbx_seq_one_letter_code
_entity_poly.pdbx_strand_id
1 'polypeptide(L)' 'MSNTLDTVDVAGIAEILGVSRKHVTDRLSKHPSFPAPVIAISRKTRRWLREAIMEWAGQGAQQSRRA' A
#
# COMPACT_ATOMS: atom_id res chain seq x y z
N MET A 1 19.37 16.66 4.56
CA MET A 1 19.07 15.30 4.05
C MET A 1 17.91 15.44 3.10
N SER A 2 18.12 15.15 1.81
CA SER A 2 17.09 15.31 0.78
C SER A 2 15.98 14.29 1.05
N ASN A 3 14.83 14.76 1.53
CA ASN A 3 13.68 13.92 1.86
C ASN A 3 12.95 13.53 0.56
N THR A 4 13.59 12.70 -0.26
CA THR A 4 12.96 12.10 -1.44
C THR A 4 11.84 11.20 -0.93
N LEU A 5 10.59 11.61 -1.09
CA LEU A 5 9.44 10.82 -0.67
C LEU A 5 9.47 9.47 -1.40
N ASP A 6 9.86 8.41 -0.69
CA ASP A 6 9.92 7.06 -1.25
C ASP A 6 8.49 6.52 -1.40
N THR A 7 7.96 6.74 -2.60
CA THR A 7 6.58 6.42 -2.94
C THR A 7 6.51 5.33 -3.99
N VAL A 8 5.55 4.43 -3.78
CA VAL A 8 5.29 3.30 -4.65
C VAL A 8 3.94 3.45 -5.32
N ASP A 9 3.84 2.93 -6.54
CA ASP A 9 2.56 2.77 -7.23
C ASP A 9 1.96 1.38 -6.95
N VAL A 10 0.86 1.06 -7.63
CA VAL A 10 0.20 -0.24 -7.50
C VAL A 10 1.11 -1.41 -7.87
N ALA A 11 2.03 -1.23 -8.83
CA ALA A 11 2.98 -2.28 -9.21
C ALA A 11 4.00 -2.51 -8.09
N GLY A 12 4.57 -1.43 -7.55
CA GLY A 12 5.49 -1.51 -6.41
C GLY A 12 4.83 -2.12 -5.17
N ILE A 13 3.57 -1.78 -4.86
CA ILE A 13 2.82 -2.41 -3.75
C ILE A 13 2.64 -3.90 -4.00
N ALA A 14 2.27 -4.29 -5.22
CA ALA A 14 2.07 -5.68 -5.60
C ALA A 14 3.35 -6.52 -5.41
N GLU A 15 4.51 -5.96 -5.79
CA GLU A 15 5.82 -6.57 -5.60
C GLU A 15 6.19 -6.70 -4.11
N ILE A 16 6.01 -5.64 -3.32
CA ILE A 16 6.30 -5.62 -1.87
C ILE A 16 5.49 -6.68 -1.13
N LEU A 17 4.21 -6.82 -1.48
CA LEU A 17 3.29 -7.72 -0.79
C LEU A 17 3.25 -9.13 -1.42
N GLY A 18 3.92 -9.36 -2.54
CA GLY A 18 3.90 -10.63 -3.27
C GLY A 18 2.52 -10.99 -3.84
N VAL A 19 1.70 -9.99 -4.20
CA VAL A 19 0.33 -10.18 -4.73
C VAL A 19 0.20 -9.62 -6.14
N SER A 20 -0.94 -9.86 -6.80
CA SER A 20 -1.20 -9.28 -8.11
C SER A 20 -1.66 -7.81 -8.03
N ARG A 21 -1.34 -7.00 -9.04
CA ARG A 21 -1.83 -5.62 -9.18
C ARG A 21 -3.35 -5.51 -9.07
N LYS A 22 -4.08 -6.47 -9.66
CA LYS A 22 -5.54 -6.56 -9.57
C LYS A 22 -6.03 -6.76 -8.13
N HIS A 23 -5.33 -7.58 -7.34
CA HIS A 23 -5.65 -7.77 -5.93
C HIS A 23 -5.48 -6.47 -5.13
N VAL A 24 -4.41 -5.72 -5.39
CA VAL A 24 -4.17 -4.41 -4.77
C VAL A 24 -5.32 -3.43 -5.08
N THR A 25 -5.71 -3.29 -6.35
CA THR A 25 -6.76 -2.33 -6.73
C THR A 25 -8.15 -2.77 -6.27
N ASP A 26 -8.49 -4.05 -6.44
CA ASP A 26 -9.87 -4.49 -6.28
C ASP A 26 -10.23 -4.77 -4.82
N ARG A 27 -9.25 -5.18 -4.01
CA ARG A 27 -9.42 -5.55 -2.61
C ARG A 27 -8.67 -4.62 -1.66
N LEU A 28 -7.34 -4.56 -1.75
CA LEU A 28 -6.53 -3.88 -0.73
C LEU A 28 -6.84 -2.38 -0.66
N SER A 29 -6.93 -1.70 -1.80
CA SER A 29 -7.18 -0.26 -1.85
C SER A 29 -8.56 0.17 -1.30
N LYS A 30 -9.47 -0.79 -1.09
CA LYS A 30 -10.80 -0.59 -0.50
C LYS A 30 -10.86 -1.03 0.95
N HIS A 31 -9.80 -1.66 1.46
CA HIS A 31 -9.77 -2.14 2.83
C HIS A 31 -9.71 -0.93 3.79
N PRO A 32 -10.57 -0.84 4.82
CA PRO A 32 -10.66 0.35 5.67
C PRO A 32 -9.35 0.72 6.37
N SER A 33 -8.51 -0.26 6.69
CA SER A 33 -7.20 -0.02 7.31
C SER A 33 -6.07 0.20 6.30
N PHE A 34 -6.31 0.07 4.99
CA PHE A 34 -5.26 0.24 4.00
C PHE A 34 -4.78 1.69 3.94
N PRO A 35 -3.47 1.94 3.79
CA PRO A 35 -2.92 3.28 3.83
C PRO A 35 -3.57 4.22 2.80
N ALA A 36 -3.78 5.47 3.21
CA ALA A 36 -4.22 6.51 2.30
C ALA A 36 -3.08 6.86 1.31
N PRO A 37 -3.40 7.12 0.03
CA PRO A 37 -2.40 7.55 -0.94
C PRO A 37 -1.92 8.97 -0.64
N VAL A 38 -0.61 9.20 -0.74
CA VAL A 38 -0.03 10.55 -0.63
C VAL A 38 -0.17 11.36 -1.93
N ILE A 39 -0.30 10.69 -3.06
CA ILE A 39 -0.61 11.32 -4.36
C ILE A 39 -1.88 10.67 -4.89
N ALA A 40 -2.94 11.46 -5.09
CA ALA A 40 -4.25 10.97 -5.50
C ALA A 40 -4.87 11.78 -6.66
N ILE A 41 -4.05 12.24 -7.61
CA ILE A 41 -4.50 13.06 -8.74
C ILE A 41 -5.35 12.25 -9.74
N SER A 42 -4.93 11.02 -10.06
CA SER A 42 -5.65 10.15 -10.97
C SER A 42 -5.49 8.69 -10.56
N ARG A 43 -6.33 7.79 -11.11
CA ARG A 43 -6.21 6.34 -10.89
C ARG A 43 -4.84 5.78 -11.30
N LYS A 44 -4.22 6.32 -12.35
CA LYS A 44 -2.90 5.89 -12.86
C LYS A 44 -1.72 6.56 -12.13
N THR A 45 -1.95 7.73 -11.54
CA THR A 45 -0.91 8.53 -10.86
C THR A 45 -0.96 8.33 -9.33
N ARG A 46 -1.74 7.37 -8.84
CA ARG A 46 -1.89 7.17 -7.41
C ARG A 46 -0.61 6.58 -6.82
N ARG A 47 -0.10 7.22 -5.76
CA ARG A 47 1.12 6.78 -5.05
C ARG A 47 0.90 6.72 -3.55
N TRP A 48 1.56 5.78 -2.91
CA TRP A 48 1.57 5.56 -1.47
C TRP A 48 2.99 5.64 -0.94
N LEU A 49 3.15 5.99 0.33
CA LEU A 49 4.44 5.86 1.00
C LEU A 49 4.77 4.38 1.15
N ARG A 50 6.00 4.00 0.79
CA ARG A 50 6.47 2.62 0.96
C ARG A 50 6.37 2.20 2.42
N GLU A 51 6.81 3.06 3.33
CA GLU A 51 6.79 2.82 4.78
C GLU A 51 5.40 2.45 5.29
N ALA A 52 4.38 3.27 4.98
CA ALA A 52 3.01 3.01 5.41
C ALA A 52 2.46 1.66 4.89
N ILE A 53 2.85 1.25 3.68
CA ILE A 53 2.48 -0.06 3.11
C ILE A 53 3.14 -1.20 3.88
N MET A 54 4.43 -1.06 4.22
CA MET A 54 5.17 -2.07 5.00
C MET A 54 4.63 -2.18 6.43
N GLU A 55 4.33 -1.06 7.08
CA GLU A 55 3.70 -1.03 8.40
C GLU A 55 2.34 -1.71 8.40
N TRP A 56 1.48 -1.36 7.43
CA TRP A 56 0.18 -1.98 7.28
C TRP A 56 0.27 -3.49 7.06
N ALA A 57 1.21 -3.95 6.22
CA ALA A 57 1.43 -5.38 5.98
C ALA A 57 1.88 -6.11 7.25
N GLY A 58 2.78 -5.50 8.04
CA GLY A 58 3.21 -6.01 9.34
C GLY A 58 2.07 -6.07 10.36
N GLN A 59 1.18 -5.08 10.36
CA GLN A 59 0.01 -5.06 11.24
C GLN A 59 -1.09 -6.04 10.82
N GLY A 60 -1.29 -6.27 9.52
CA GLY A 60 -2.22 -7.28 9.00
C GLY A 60 -1.89 -8.69 9.49
N ALA A 61 -0.60 -9.05 9.54
CA ALA A 61 -0.12 -10.31 10.10
C ALA A 61 -0.32 -10.44 11.64
N GLN A 62 -0.50 -9.31 12.34
CA GLN A 62 -0.83 -9.29 13.77
C GLN A 62 -2.35 -9.36 14.00
N GLN A 63 -3.15 -8.78 13.10
CA GLN A 63 -4.62 -8.79 13.18
C GLN A 63 -5.20 -10.21 13.00
N SER A 64 -4.59 -11.05 12.15
CA SER A 64 -4.99 -12.47 12.01
C SER A 64 -4.58 -13.36 13.19
N ARG A 65 -3.73 -12.88 14.11
CA ARG A 65 -3.31 -13.61 15.33
C ARG A 65 -4.16 -13.31 16.57
N ARG A 66 -5.13 -12.40 16.47
CA ARG A 66 -6.04 -12.00 17.56
C ARG A 66 -7.46 -12.55 17.41
N ALA A 67 -7.61 -13.74 16.81
CA ALA A 67 -8.87 -14.48 16.75
C ALA A 67 -8.79 -15.75 17.61
#